data_AF-A0A1V5CBZ7-F1
#
_entry.id   AF-A0A1V5CBZ7-F1
#
_cell.length_a   1.000
_cell.length_b   1.000
_cell.length_c   1.000
_cell.angle_alpha   90.00
_cell.angle_beta   90.00
_cell.angle_gamma   90.00
#
_symmetry.space_group_name_H-M   'P 1'
#
loop_
_entity.id
_entity.type
_entity.pdbx_description
1 polymer ?
#
loop_
_entity_poly.entity_id
_entity_poly.type
_entity_poly.pdbx_seq_one_letter_code
_entity_poly.pdbx_strand_id
1 'polypeptide(L)' 'MVKSKDDAKRESYSVRIKPDLLLLVKHLAVDERKTVSELIEEGIELVLEVRKKSRKD' A
#
# COMPACT_ATOMS: atom_id res chain seq x y z
N MET A 1 11.52 -1.12 -30.48
CA MET A 1 11.61 -0.26 -29.27
C MET A 1 11.17 -1.11 -28.08
N VAL A 2 12.12 -1.73 -27.38
CA VAL A 2 11.85 -2.59 -26.23
C VAL A 2 11.56 -1.66 -25.06
N LYS A 3 10.29 -1.58 -24.62
CA LYS A 3 9.96 -0.95 -23.34
C LYS A 3 10.54 -1.88 -22.27
N SER A 4 11.61 -1.43 -21.63
CA SER A 4 12.16 -2.05 -20.42
C SER A 4 11.00 -2.27 -19.45
N LYS A 5 10.59 -3.53 -19.30
CA LYS A 5 9.70 -3.94 -18.21
C LYS A 5 10.59 -3.93 -16.98
N ASP A 6 10.47 -2.87 -16.20
CA ASP A 6 10.85 -2.88 -14.79
C ASP A 6 10.01 -3.97 -14.12
N ASP A 7 10.53 -5.19 -14.15
CA ASP A 7 9.91 -6.38 -13.56
C ASP A 7 10.18 -6.32 -12.04
N ALA A 8 9.62 -5.30 -11.38
CA ALA A 8 9.46 -5.32 -9.94
C ALA A 8 8.61 -6.55 -9.65
N LYS A 9 9.20 -7.58 -9.04
CA LYS A 9 8.53 -8.81 -8.64
C LYS A 9 7.45 -8.49 -7.61
N ARG A 10 6.27 -8.10 -8.08
CA ARG A 10 5.10 -7.81 -7.25
C ARG A 10 4.34 -9.11 -7.01
N GLU A 11 4.14 -9.45 -5.75
CA GLU A 11 3.29 -10.57 -5.35
C GLU A 11 1.85 -10.10 -5.17
N SER A 12 0.90 -10.92 -5.62
CA SER A 12 -0.53 -10.67 -5.42
C SER A 12 -1.04 -11.48 -4.24
N TYR A 13 -1.77 -10.84 -3.33
CA TYR A 13 -2.44 -11.52 -2.22
C TYR A 13 -3.82 -10.91 -1.97
N SER A 14 -4.74 -11.71 -1.44
CA SER A 14 -6.11 -11.28 -1.14
C SER A 14 -6.30 -11.11 0.37
N VAL A 15 -6.95 -10.02 0.77
CA VAL A 15 -7.27 -9.72 2.16
C VAL A 15 -8.73 -9.38 2.33
N ARG A 16 -9.29 -9.70 3.50
CA ARG A 16 -10.60 -9.20 3.92
C ARG A 16 -10.39 -7.92 4.73
N ILE A 17 -10.95 -6.82 4.24
CA ILE A 17 -10.91 -5.50 4.89
C ILE A 17 -12.34 -5.12 5.25
N LYS A 18 -12.52 -4.40 6.38
CA LYS A 18 -13.83 -3.86 6.75
C LYS A 18 -14.33 -2.90 5.65
N PRO A 19 -15.61 -2.94 5.26
CA PRO A 19 -16.12 -2.19 4.12
C PRO A 19 -16.02 -0.66 4.30
N ASP A 20 -16.23 -0.18 5.52
CA ASP A 20 -16.06 1.21 5.94
C ASP A 20 -14.62 1.70 5.75
N LEU A 21 -13.63 0.90 6.15
CA LEU A 21 -12.22 1.24 5.94
C LEU A 21 -11.85 1.26 4.47
N LEU A 22 -12.33 0.29 3.68
CA LEU A 22 -12.06 0.26 2.24
C LEU A 22 -12.67 1.47 1.53
N LEU A 23 -13.83 1.95 1.97
CA LEU A 23 -14.46 3.15 1.43
C LEU A 23 -13.59 4.39 1.67
N LEU A 24 -13.09 4.56 2.90
CA LEU A 24 -12.21 5.68 3.25
C LEU A 24 -10.92 5.66 2.42
N VAL A 25 -10.29 4.49 2.25
CA VAL A 25 -9.08 4.34 1.42
C VAL A 25 -9.36 4.67 -0.05
N LYS A 26 -10.54 4.31 -0.58
CA LYS A 26 -10.92 4.67 -1.95
C LYS A 26 -11.08 6.17 -2.14
N HIS A 27 -11.67 6.87 -1.17
CA HIS A 27 -11.76 8.33 -1.23
C HIS A 27 -10.37 8.97 -1.21
N LEU A 28 -9.50 8.52 -0.29
CA LEU A 28 -8.14 9.01 -0.21
C LEU A 28 -7.33 8.75 -1.51
N ALA A 29 -7.52 7.59 -2.13
CA ALA A 29 -6.90 7.25 -3.40
C ALA A 29 -7.26 8.25 -4.51
N VAL A 30 -8.53 8.67 -4.57
CA VAL A 30 -8.99 9.69 -5.52
C VAL A 30 -8.36 11.05 -5.20
N ASP A 31 -8.36 11.45 -3.93
CA ASP A 31 -7.84 12.74 -3.49
C ASP A 31 -6.33 12.88 -3.74
N GLU A 32 -5.56 11.81 -3.51
CA GLU A 32 -4.11 11.77 -3.71
C GLU A 32 -3.67 11.39 -5.13
N ARG A 33 -4.61 11.09 -6.04
CA ARG A 33 -4.34 10.55 -7.39
C ARG A 33 -3.48 9.28 -7.37
N LYS A 34 -3.70 8.43 -6.36
CA LYS A 34 -3.04 7.13 -6.18
C LYS A 34 -4.04 6.00 -6.37
N THR A 35 -3.53 4.79 -6.54
CA THR A 35 -4.34 3.58 -6.47
C THR A 35 -4.51 3.12 -5.02
N VAL A 36 -5.57 2.35 -4.76
CA VAL A 36 -5.77 1.70 -3.46
C VAL A 36 -4.57 0.83 -3.09
N SER A 37 -3.97 0.13 -4.07
CA SER A 37 -2.80 -0.71 -3.83
C SER A 37 -1.58 0.08 -3.35
N GLU A 38 -1.30 1.23 -3.97
CA GLU A 38 -0.19 2.11 -3.54
C GLU A 38 -0.39 2.61 -2.11
N LEU A 39 -1.61 3.04 -1.75
CA LEU A 39 -1.92 3.45 -0.38
C LEU A 39 -1.80 2.31 0.64
N ILE A 40 -2.17 1.08 0.25
CA ILE A 40 -2.00 -0.09 1.11
C ILE A 40 -0.51 -0.41 1.30
N GLU A 41 0.29 -0.32 0.25
CA GLU A 41 1.75 -0.51 0.31
C GLU A 41 2.41 0.54 1.22
N GLU A 42 2.11 1.82 1.04
CA GLU A 42 2.58 2.92 1.91
C GLU A 42 2.16 2.71 3.38
N GLY A 43 0.91 2.29 3.61
CA GLY A 43 0.41 1.99 4.95
C GLY A 43 1.17 0.82 5.62
N ILE A 44 1.53 -0.21 4.85
CA ILE A 44 2.34 -1.33 5.34
C ILE A 44 3.75 -0.85 5.71
N GLU A 45 4.38 -0.05 4.85
CA GLU A 45 5.72 0.52 5.11
C GLU A 45 5.73 1.32 6.42
N LEU A 46 4.78 2.25 6.59
CA LEU A 46 4.64 3.06 7.81
C LEU A 46 4.48 2.18 9.07
N VAL A 47 3.66 1.14 9.02
CA VAL A 47 3.47 0.22 10.15
C VAL A 47 4.78 -0.52 10.48
N LEU A 48 5.54 -0.93 9.47
CA LEU A 48 6.83 -1.61 9.66
C LEU A 48 7.89 -0.66 10.23
N GLU A 49 7.93 0.59 9.79
CA GLU A 49 8.85 1.61 10.30
C GLU A 49 8.57 1.92 11.77
N VAL A 50 7.31 2.18 12.13
CA VAL A 50 6.90 2.43 13.52
C VAL A 50 7.30 1.26 14.41
N ARG A 51 7.03 0.01 13.98
CA ARG A 51 7.39 -1.18 14.76
C ARG A 51 8.90 -1.40 14.88
N LYS A 52 9.68 -1.09 13.84
CA LYS A 52 11.16 -1.17 13.90
C LYS A 52 11.71 -0.15 14.89
N LYS A 53 11.15 1.07 14.90
CA LYS A 53 11.55 2.12 15.83
C LYS A 53 11.25 1.71 17.28
N SER A 54 10.04 1.22 17.55
CA SER A 54 9.64 0.75 18.89
C SER A 54 10.36 -0.49 19.41
N ARG A 55 11.13 -1.23 18.59
CA ARG A 55 11.94 -2.37 19.05
C ARG A 55 13.41 -2.02 19.36
N LYS A 56 13.84 -0.79 19.06
CA LYS A 56 15.21 -0.33 19.29
C LYS A 56 15.35 0.48 20.59
N ASP A 57 14.24 0.81 21.23
CA ASP A 57 14.14 1.33 22.60
C ASP A 57 13.85 0.17 23.56
#